data_AF-F5YJG9-F1
#
_entry.id   AF-F5YJG9-F1
#
_cell.length_a   1.000
_cell.length_b   1.000
_cell.length_c   1.000
_cell.angle_alpha   90.00
_cell.angle_beta   90.00
_cell.angle_gamma   90.00
#
_symmetry.space_group_name_H-M   'P 1'
#
loop_
_entity.id
_entity.type
_entity.pdbx_description
1 polymer ?
#
loop_
_entity_poly.entity_id
_entity_poly.type
_entity_poly.pdbx_seq_one_letter_code
_entity_poly.pdbx_strand_id
1 'polypeptide(L)'
;MRFAILGGSFNPIHLGHLSLAEAVLSAFGYDRVILVPASTSPFKLSVHGASPRDRLDMLNASIPGDPRFTIDDCEIQREGVSYTIDTVKDIIQRYRCEGKPALILGDDLARDFNKWRSAGEIAEITDIIIAHRLSAEALPFPFPHKQLENEILALSSGDLRDRIRSAGPWGYLVPQGARLIIQDRGLYGFQKKMESGFTWETIAAIENTVRTMISPSRFLHSRNVALLTQDLCLSFGMDGPSGYLAGITHDMCKSFPELEMIRLAKKDGLRISRLEEQKPSLLHGRAAAILLREQFGIHTKDILEAVQLHTTAGAEMGPLAKALYIADKIEVSRGQVSEKLRNYRGFTDLDALFTATLDETVAYLRSRKLDLSRSTQRLLKTMQKRGGF
;
A
#
# COMPACT_ATOMS: atom_id res chain seq x y z
N MET A 1 -31.42 10.56 -27.53
CA MET A 1 -30.07 10.37 -26.95
C MET A 1 -29.43 9.17 -27.62
N ARG A 2 -28.27 9.38 -28.23
CA ARG A 2 -27.45 8.37 -28.89
C ARG A 2 -26.33 7.97 -27.95
N PHE A 3 -26.09 6.67 -27.79
CA PHE A 3 -24.97 6.19 -26.96
C PHE A 3 -24.13 5.13 -27.68
N ALA A 4 -22.90 4.99 -27.23
CA ALA A 4 -21.97 3.96 -27.66
C ALA A 4 -21.68 3.00 -26.50
N ILE A 5 -21.35 1.75 -26.81
CA ILE A 5 -21.02 0.69 -25.85
C ILE A 5 -19.53 0.37 -26.03
N LEU A 6 -18.78 0.41 -24.94
CA LEU A 6 -17.39 -0.04 -24.88
C LEU A 6 -17.28 -1.15 -23.83
N GLY A 7 -17.28 -2.40 -24.32
CA GLY A 7 -17.07 -3.59 -23.50
C GLY A 7 -15.58 -3.88 -23.30
N GLY A 8 -15.21 -4.43 -22.15
CA GLY A 8 -13.82 -4.81 -21.90
C GLY A 8 -13.60 -5.47 -20.55
N SER A 9 -12.44 -6.11 -20.38
CA SER A 9 -12.07 -6.64 -19.06
C SER A 9 -11.69 -5.52 -18.09
N PHE A 10 -11.12 -4.39 -18.55
CA PHE A 10 -10.65 -3.28 -17.71
C PHE A 10 -9.78 -3.73 -16.53
N ASN A 11 -8.72 -4.50 -16.80
CA ASN A 11 -7.93 -5.18 -15.78
C ASN A 11 -6.43 -4.78 -15.79
N PRO A 12 -6.07 -3.52 -15.48
CA PRO A 12 -6.94 -2.42 -15.05
C PRO A 12 -7.48 -1.56 -16.21
N ILE A 13 -8.46 -0.68 -15.93
CA ILE A 13 -8.76 0.48 -16.78
C ILE A 13 -7.52 1.39 -16.88
N HIS A 14 -7.34 2.05 -18.02
CA HIS A 14 -6.18 2.88 -18.32
C HIS A 14 -6.54 4.01 -19.28
N LEU A 15 -5.65 5.01 -19.44
CA LEU A 15 -5.94 6.21 -20.24
C LEU A 15 -6.28 5.91 -21.70
N GLY A 16 -5.71 4.85 -22.28
CA GLY A 16 -6.08 4.39 -23.62
C GLY A 16 -7.57 4.07 -23.80
N HIS A 17 -8.25 3.52 -22.79
CA HIS A 17 -9.70 3.24 -22.87
C HIS A 17 -10.51 4.54 -22.87
N LEU A 18 -10.13 5.50 -22.02
CA LEU A 18 -10.84 6.77 -21.89
C LEU A 18 -10.65 7.66 -23.11
N SER A 19 -9.41 7.74 -23.63
CA SER A 19 -9.09 8.47 -24.86
C SER A 19 -9.89 7.93 -26.06
N LEU A 20 -9.98 6.61 -26.19
CA LEU A 20 -10.78 5.95 -27.23
C LEU A 20 -12.26 6.33 -27.13
N ALA A 21 -12.83 6.22 -25.93
CA ALA A 21 -14.22 6.51 -25.68
C ALA A 21 -14.56 7.99 -25.95
N GLU A 22 -13.68 8.92 -25.56
CA GLU A 22 -13.83 10.34 -25.83
C GLU A 22 -13.71 10.67 -27.33
N ALA A 23 -12.79 10.04 -28.05
CA ALA A 23 -12.65 10.22 -29.49
C ALA A 23 -13.92 9.79 -30.24
N VAL A 24 -14.58 8.70 -29.83
CA VAL A 24 -15.85 8.26 -30.43
C VAL A 24 -16.97 9.28 -30.22
N LEU A 25 -17.09 9.86 -29.01
CA LEU A 25 -18.08 10.91 -28.72
C LEU A 25 -17.87 12.10 -29.66
N SER A 26 -16.63 12.56 -29.80
CA SER A 26 -16.28 13.72 -30.61
C SER A 26 -16.47 13.49 -32.11
N ALA A 27 -16.15 12.30 -32.62
CA ALA A 27 -16.12 12.04 -34.07
C ALA A 27 -17.50 11.71 -34.67
N PHE A 28 -18.39 11.06 -33.90
CA PHE A 28 -19.61 10.46 -34.46
C PHE A 28 -20.92 10.99 -33.85
N GLY A 29 -20.83 11.99 -32.96
CA GLY A 29 -22.00 12.66 -32.38
C GLY A 29 -22.85 11.73 -31.51
N TYR A 30 -22.20 10.88 -30.72
CA TYR A 30 -22.86 10.16 -29.62
C TYR A 30 -22.80 11.04 -28.37
N ASP A 31 -23.86 11.01 -27.57
CA ASP A 31 -23.99 11.83 -26.36
C ASP A 31 -23.25 11.21 -25.17
N ARG A 32 -23.11 9.87 -25.17
CA ARG A 32 -22.60 9.10 -24.03
C ARG A 32 -21.93 7.78 -24.45
N VAL A 33 -20.94 7.35 -23.66
CA VAL A 33 -20.36 6.00 -23.71
C VAL A 33 -20.78 5.21 -22.47
N ILE A 34 -21.29 4.00 -22.68
CA ILE A 34 -21.56 3.01 -21.64
C ILE A 34 -20.39 2.02 -21.60
N LEU A 35 -19.66 2.02 -20.49
CA LEU A 35 -18.55 1.11 -20.20
C LEU A 35 -19.11 -0.14 -19.51
N VAL A 36 -18.87 -1.30 -20.11
CA VAL A 36 -19.39 -2.58 -19.60
C VAL A 36 -18.23 -3.51 -19.22
N PRO A 37 -17.87 -3.62 -17.92
CA PRO A 37 -16.86 -4.56 -17.47
C PRO A 37 -17.34 -6.00 -17.59
N ALA A 38 -16.56 -6.81 -18.31
CA ALA A 38 -16.84 -8.23 -18.46
C ALA A 38 -16.72 -9.00 -17.14
N SER A 39 -17.59 -9.99 -16.89
CA SER A 39 -17.45 -10.89 -15.75
C SER A 39 -16.28 -11.84 -15.99
N THR A 40 -16.45 -12.72 -16.98
CA THR A 40 -15.39 -13.55 -17.54
C THR A 40 -15.33 -13.30 -19.05
N SER A 41 -14.16 -12.87 -19.54
CA SER A 41 -13.99 -12.69 -20.98
C SER A 41 -13.98 -14.04 -21.68
N PRO A 42 -14.78 -14.25 -22.75
CA PRO A 42 -14.77 -15.49 -23.53
C PRO A 42 -13.40 -15.84 -24.12
N PHE A 43 -12.52 -14.84 -24.25
CA PHE A 43 -11.16 -14.99 -24.80
C PHE A 43 -10.06 -15.09 -23.73
N LYS A 44 -10.40 -14.94 -22.43
CA LYS A 44 -9.44 -14.98 -21.30
C LYS A 44 -10.03 -15.71 -20.08
N LEU A 45 -10.09 -17.03 -20.17
CA LEU A 45 -10.68 -17.92 -19.16
C LEU A 45 -9.88 -17.99 -17.84
N SER A 46 -8.63 -17.49 -17.81
CA SER A 46 -7.81 -17.35 -16.58
C SER A 46 -7.49 -15.88 -16.30
N VAL A 47 -8.37 -15.20 -15.55
CA VAL A 47 -8.11 -13.81 -15.16
C VAL A 47 -7.16 -13.78 -13.95
N HIS A 48 -5.86 -13.72 -14.21
CA HIS A 48 -4.89 -13.32 -13.18
C HIS A 48 -5.00 -11.80 -12.93
N GLY A 49 -5.09 -11.40 -11.66
CA GLY A 49 -5.12 -9.98 -11.27
C GLY A 49 -6.31 -9.63 -10.37
N ALA A 50 -7.14 -8.69 -10.81
CA ALA A 50 -8.22 -8.11 -10.01
C ALA A 50 -9.56 -8.86 -10.20
N SER A 51 -10.35 -8.97 -9.14
CA SER A 51 -11.70 -9.57 -9.19
C SER A 51 -12.66 -8.73 -10.05
N PRO A 52 -13.81 -9.28 -10.50
CA PRO A 52 -14.85 -8.47 -11.15
C PRO A 52 -15.24 -7.24 -10.34
N ARG A 53 -15.36 -7.38 -9.01
CA ARG A 53 -15.67 -6.28 -8.12
C ARG A 53 -14.57 -5.22 -8.08
N ASP A 54 -13.30 -5.62 -8.01
CA ASP A 54 -12.18 -4.67 -8.05
C ASP A 54 -12.15 -3.88 -9.35
N ARG A 55 -12.44 -4.53 -10.48
CA ARG A 55 -12.48 -3.89 -11.81
C ARG A 55 -13.61 -2.88 -11.91
N LEU A 56 -14.78 -3.21 -11.36
CA LEU A 56 -15.90 -2.29 -11.24
C LEU A 56 -15.56 -1.09 -10.34
N ASP A 57 -14.95 -1.33 -9.18
CA ASP A 57 -14.53 -0.25 -8.28
C ASP A 57 -13.50 0.67 -8.95
N MET A 58 -12.51 0.11 -9.68
CA MET A 58 -11.53 0.88 -10.46
C MET A 58 -12.18 1.72 -11.55
N LEU A 59 -13.17 1.19 -12.26
CA LEU A 59 -13.95 1.93 -13.25
C LEU A 59 -14.68 3.11 -12.61
N ASN A 60 -15.44 2.85 -11.54
CA ASN A 60 -16.23 3.87 -10.84
C ASN A 60 -15.35 5.00 -10.31
N ALA A 61 -14.20 4.67 -9.73
CA ALA A 61 -13.26 5.67 -9.24
C ALA A 61 -12.54 6.43 -10.37
N SER A 62 -12.47 5.87 -11.58
CA SER A 62 -11.78 6.48 -12.71
C SER A 62 -12.58 7.57 -13.42
N ILE A 63 -13.90 7.60 -13.24
CA ILE A 63 -14.79 8.50 -13.97
C ILE A 63 -15.75 9.21 -13.01
N PRO A 64 -15.24 9.98 -12.03
CA PRO A 64 -16.12 10.64 -11.07
C PRO A 64 -16.83 11.83 -11.72
N GLY A 65 -18.13 11.67 -12.01
CA GLY A 65 -19.02 12.79 -12.30
C GLY A 65 -19.04 13.31 -13.74
N ASP A 66 -18.46 12.61 -14.72
CA ASP A 66 -18.62 12.97 -16.14
C ASP A 66 -19.94 12.39 -16.70
N PRO A 67 -20.95 13.22 -17.05
CA PRO A 67 -22.25 12.75 -17.53
C PRO A 67 -22.20 12.07 -18.91
N ARG A 68 -21.09 12.21 -19.64
CA ARG A 68 -20.84 11.56 -20.93
C ARG A 68 -20.44 10.09 -20.77
N PHE A 69 -20.20 9.63 -19.55
CA PHE A 69 -19.86 8.24 -19.27
C PHE A 69 -20.88 7.59 -18.34
N THR A 70 -21.14 6.31 -18.56
CA THR A 70 -21.94 5.48 -17.65
C THR A 70 -21.25 4.14 -17.52
N ILE A 71 -21.19 3.62 -16.30
CA ILE A 71 -20.65 2.28 -16.03
C ILE A 71 -21.83 1.37 -15.77
N ASP A 72 -21.86 0.24 -16.44
CA ASP A 72 -22.95 -0.73 -16.34
C ASP A 72 -22.41 -2.11 -16.04
N ASP A 73 -22.75 -2.66 -14.88
CA ASP A 73 -22.21 -3.92 -14.37
C ASP A 73 -23.05 -5.14 -14.76
N CYS A 74 -23.93 -5.05 -15.77
CA CYS A 74 -24.83 -6.14 -16.16
C CYS A 74 -24.11 -7.45 -16.45
N GLU A 75 -22.92 -7.41 -17.06
CA GLU A 75 -22.13 -8.60 -17.33
C GLU A 75 -21.62 -9.24 -16.03
N ILE A 76 -21.21 -8.45 -15.04
CA ILE A 76 -20.79 -8.92 -13.71
C ILE A 76 -21.99 -9.55 -12.98
N GLN A 77 -23.14 -8.87 -12.98
CA GLN A 77 -24.36 -9.33 -12.30
C GLN A 77 -24.92 -10.63 -12.91
N ARG A 78 -24.83 -10.79 -14.24
CA ARG A 78 -25.29 -11.99 -14.94
C ARG A 78 -24.43 -13.23 -14.64
N GLU A 79 -23.20 -13.02 -14.18
CA GLU A 79 -22.19 -14.06 -13.98
C GLU A 79 -21.87 -14.87 -15.27
N GLY A 80 -20.90 -15.77 -15.20
CA GLY A 80 -20.50 -16.61 -16.33
C GLY A 80 -19.77 -15.88 -17.47
N VAL A 81 -19.86 -16.45 -18.68
CA VAL A 81 -19.16 -15.96 -19.88
C VAL A 81 -19.91 -14.77 -20.46
N SER A 82 -19.21 -13.67 -20.67
CA SER A 82 -19.76 -12.43 -21.22
C SER A 82 -19.81 -12.45 -22.75
N TYR A 83 -20.96 -12.83 -23.33
CA TYR A 83 -21.20 -12.71 -24.77
C TYR A 83 -21.75 -11.32 -25.15
N THR A 84 -21.09 -10.65 -26.08
CA THR A 84 -21.44 -9.29 -26.53
C THR A 84 -22.90 -9.16 -26.99
N ILE A 85 -23.45 -10.17 -27.69
CA ILE A 85 -24.84 -10.15 -28.14
C ILE A 85 -25.84 -10.04 -26.98
N ASP A 86 -25.59 -10.79 -25.89
CA ASP A 86 -26.46 -10.79 -24.71
C ASP A 86 -26.38 -9.44 -23.99
N THR A 87 -25.22 -8.80 -24.01
CA THR A 87 -24.98 -7.47 -23.43
C THR A 87 -25.63 -6.36 -24.24
N VAL A 88 -25.46 -6.36 -25.57
CA VAL A 88 -26.06 -5.35 -26.45
C VAL A 88 -27.58 -5.38 -26.33
N LYS A 89 -28.21 -6.57 -26.33
CA LYS A 89 -29.66 -6.72 -26.15
C LYS A 89 -30.15 -6.17 -24.82
N ASP A 90 -29.47 -6.53 -23.72
CA ASP A 90 -29.82 -6.04 -22.38
C ASP A 90 -29.67 -4.51 -22.27
N ILE A 91 -28.57 -3.94 -22.78
CA ILE A 91 -28.33 -2.49 -22.77
C ILE A 91 -29.40 -1.76 -23.60
N ILE A 92 -29.72 -2.23 -24.81
CA ILE A 92 -30.77 -1.61 -25.65
C ILE A 92 -32.13 -1.63 -24.95
N GLN A 93 -32.43 -2.71 -24.22
CA GLN A 93 -33.69 -2.83 -23.48
C GLN A 93 -33.77 -1.85 -22.30
N ARG A 94 -32.65 -1.62 -21.59
CA ARG A 94 -32.60 -0.74 -20.40
C ARG A 94 -32.38 0.73 -20.74
N TYR A 95 -31.61 1.03 -21.79
CA TYR A 95 -31.29 2.36 -22.25
C TYR A 95 -31.88 2.55 -23.65
N ARG A 96 -33.01 3.26 -23.74
CA ARG A 96 -33.64 3.58 -25.04
C ARG A 96 -32.71 4.46 -25.87
N CYS A 97 -32.15 3.90 -26.96
CA CYS A 97 -31.31 4.63 -27.90
C CYS A 97 -32.14 5.30 -28.99
N GLU A 98 -31.74 6.49 -29.40
CA GLU A 98 -32.20 7.10 -30.65
C GLU A 98 -31.40 6.49 -31.81
N GLY A 99 -32.06 5.67 -32.63
CA GLY A 99 -31.38 4.87 -33.65
C GLY A 99 -30.63 3.66 -33.05
N LYS A 100 -29.53 3.25 -33.69
CA LYS A 100 -28.69 2.15 -33.21
C LYS A 100 -27.63 2.67 -32.23
N PRO A 101 -27.35 1.95 -31.13
CA PRO A 101 -26.17 2.25 -30.34
C PRO A 101 -24.91 1.90 -31.13
N ALA A 102 -23.82 2.61 -30.88
CA ALA A 102 -22.52 2.19 -31.40
C ALA A 102 -21.92 1.05 -30.57
N LEU A 103 -21.19 0.14 -31.21
CA LEU A 103 -20.30 -0.80 -30.54
C LEU A 103 -18.86 -0.47 -30.89
N ILE A 104 -18.09 -0.06 -29.88
CA ILE A 104 -16.70 0.35 -30.03
C ILE A 104 -15.79 -0.88 -29.91
N LEU A 105 -14.99 -1.12 -30.94
CA LEU A 105 -14.03 -2.23 -31.04
C LEU A 105 -12.64 -1.70 -31.39
N GLY A 106 -11.60 -2.29 -30.82
CA GLY A 106 -10.24 -2.11 -31.34
C GLY A 106 -10.01 -3.01 -32.56
N ASP A 107 -9.08 -2.60 -33.43
CA ASP A 107 -8.59 -3.40 -34.56
C ASP A 107 -8.02 -4.78 -34.14
N ASP A 108 -7.54 -4.90 -32.90
CA ASP A 108 -7.12 -6.16 -32.26
C ASP A 108 -8.27 -7.17 -32.12
N LEU A 109 -9.46 -6.69 -31.76
CA LEU A 109 -10.66 -7.51 -31.60
C LEU A 109 -11.44 -7.68 -32.91
N ALA A 110 -11.41 -6.67 -33.79
CA ALA A 110 -12.15 -6.67 -35.04
C ALA A 110 -11.72 -7.81 -35.99
N ARG A 111 -10.44 -8.20 -35.96
CA ARG A 111 -9.88 -9.31 -36.77
C ARG A 111 -10.62 -10.64 -36.60
N ASP A 112 -11.10 -10.91 -35.39
CA ASP A 112 -11.79 -12.15 -35.04
C ASP A 112 -13.29 -11.97 -34.83
N PHE A 113 -13.85 -10.81 -35.20
CA PHE A 113 -15.26 -10.49 -34.94
C PHE A 113 -16.23 -11.48 -35.59
N ASN A 114 -15.89 -12.04 -36.76
CA ASN A 114 -16.70 -13.07 -37.41
C ASN A 114 -16.85 -14.37 -36.59
N LYS A 115 -15.96 -14.61 -35.61
CA LYS A 115 -16.03 -15.75 -34.68
C LYS A 115 -16.89 -15.45 -33.46
N TRP A 116 -17.36 -14.21 -33.28
CA TRP A 116 -18.17 -13.85 -32.13
C TRP A 116 -19.56 -14.48 -32.24
N ARG A 117 -20.13 -14.85 -31.09
CA ARG A 117 -21.49 -15.39 -31.03
C ARG A 117 -22.47 -14.37 -31.59
N SER A 118 -23.21 -14.78 -32.62
CA SER A 118 -24.17 -13.93 -33.32
C SER A 118 -23.57 -12.65 -33.94
N ALA A 119 -22.35 -12.72 -34.49
CA ALA A 119 -21.67 -11.58 -35.09
C ALA A 119 -22.52 -10.78 -36.11
N GLY A 120 -23.27 -11.49 -36.97
CA GLY A 120 -24.18 -10.86 -37.93
C GLY A 120 -25.30 -10.07 -37.26
N GLU A 121 -25.93 -10.65 -36.24
CA GLU A 121 -26.98 -9.98 -35.46
C GLU A 121 -26.43 -8.74 -34.72
N ILE A 122 -25.22 -8.84 -34.15
CA ILE A 122 -24.55 -7.68 -33.51
C ILE A 122 -24.37 -6.55 -34.52
N ALA A 123 -23.89 -6.84 -35.73
CA ALA A 123 -23.71 -5.86 -36.79
C ALA A 123 -25.04 -5.28 -37.31
N GLU A 124 -26.13 -6.04 -37.25
CA GLU A 124 -27.47 -5.56 -37.61
C GLU A 124 -28.05 -4.59 -36.58
N ILE A 125 -27.82 -4.83 -35.27
CA ILE A 125 -28.44 -4.04 -34.19
C ILE A 125 -27.55 -2.92 -33.64
N THR A 126 -26.30 -2.80 -34.10
CA THR A 126 -25.35 -1.75 -33.67
C THR A 126 -24.71 -1.03 -34.85
N ASP A 127 -24.22 0.18 -34.60
CA ASP A 127 -23.25 0.85 -35.49
C ASP A 127 -21.84 0.41 -35.07
N ILE A 128 -21.18 -0.44 -35.87
CA ILE A 128 -19.82 -0.89 -35.55
C ILE A 128 -18.82 0.27 -35.75
N ILE A 129 -18.04 0.58 -34.71
CA ILE A 129 -16.95 1.55 -34.76
C ILE A 129 -15.64 0.80 -34.46
N ILE A 130 -14.72 0.81 -35.44
CA ILE A 130 -13.40 0.20 -35.29
C ILE A 130 -12.38 1.30 -35.05
N ALA A 131 -11.58 1.15 -34.01
CA ALA A 131 -10.55 2.09 -33.62
C ALA A 131 -9.15 1.46 -33.70
N HIS A 132 -8.16 2.29 -33.99
CA HIS A 132 -6.77 1.86 -34.15
C HIS A 132 -6.12 1.59 -32.79
N ARG A 133 -5.67 0.35 -32.57
CA ARG A 133 -4.89 -0.05 -31.37
C ARG A 133 -3.57 -0.70 -31.71
N LEU A 134 -3.46 -1.36 -32.86
CA LEU A 134 -2.24 -2.02 -33.31
C LEU A 134 -1.66 -1.38 -34.57
N SER A 135 -2.51 -0.97 -35.52
CA SER A 135 -2.09 -0.42 -36.80
C SER A 135 -3.06 0.64 -37.31
N ALA A 136 -2.54 1.61 -38.05
CA ALA A 136 -3.34 2.59 -38.79
C ALA A 136 -3.88 2.04 -40.12
N GLU A 137 -3.49 0.83 -40.51
CA GLU A 137 -3.95 0.22 -41.76
C GLU A 137 -5.42 -0.19 -41.69
N ALA A 138 -6.13 0.00 -42.81
CA ALA A 138 -7.51 -0.42 -42.96
C ALA A 138 -7.62 -1.95 -42.81
N LEU A 139 -8.50 -2.39 -41.92
CA LEU A 139 -8.70 -3.80 -41.64
C LEU A 139 -9.80 -4.37 -42.56
N PRO A 140 -9.60 -5.53 -43.20
CA PRO A 140 -10.70 -6.20 -43.91
C PRO A 140 -11.76 -6.63 -42.89
N PHE A 141 -12.92 -5.98 -42.91
CA PHE A 141 -14.02 -6.25 -41.98
C PHE A 141 -15.32 -6.54 -42.76
N PRO A 142 -15.95 -7.71 -42.56
CA PRO A 142 -17.01 -8.20 -43.44
C PRO A 142 -18.40 -7.57 -43.20
N PHE A 143 -18.51 -6.63 -42.25
CA PHE A 143 -19.77 -5.97 -41.90
C PHE A 143 -19.69 -4.44 -42.09
N PRO A 144 -20.83 -3.73 -42.25
CA PRO A 144 -20.86 -2.28 -42.26
C PRO A 144 -20.25 -1.70 -40.96
N HIS A 145 -19.27 -0.81 -41.10
CA HIS A 145 -18.57 -0.22 -39.97
C HIS A 145 -18.08 1.20 -40.31
N LYS A 146 -17.72 1.95 -39.26
CA LYS A 146 -17.02 3.23 -39.34
C LYS A 146 -15.63 3.06 -38.74
N GLN A 147 -14.62 3.60 -39.40
CA GLN A 147 -13.27 3.67 -38.86
C GLN A 147 -13.11 4.96 -38.07
N LEU A 148 -12.60 4.86 -36.84
CA LEU A 148 -12.24 6.01 -36.01
C LEU A 148 -10.79 6.43 -36.32
N GLU A 149 -10.61 7.68 -36.71
CA GLU A 149 -9.29 8.30 -36.89
C GLU A 149 -8.73 8.73 -35.52
N ASN A 150 -8.13 7.79 -34.77
CA ASN A 150 -7.51 8.04 -33.48
C ASN A 150 -6.00 7.79 -33.48
N GLU A 151 -5.28 8.46 -32.59
CA GLU A 151 -3.88 8.14 -32.31
C GLU A 151 -3.77 6.77 -31.62
N ILE A 152 -2.74 6.00 -31.98
CA ILE A 152 -2.44 4.72 -31.36
C ILE A 152 -1.66 4.97 -30.07
N LEU A 153 -2.35 4.87 -28.93
CA LEU A 153 -1.70 4.85 -27.62
C LEU A 153 -1.17 3.45 -27.34
N ALA A 154 0.16 3.31 -27.32
CA ALA A 154 0.87 2.05 -27.02
C ALA A 154 0.73 1.66 -25.53
N LEU A 155 -0.51 1.36 -25.12
CA LEU A 155 -0.88 1.06 -23.75
C LEU A 155 -1.79 -0.16 -23.70
N SER A 156 -1.41 -1.14 -22.88
CA SER A 156 -2.22 -2.32 -22.64
C SER A 156 -2.31 -2.61 -21.15
N SER A 157 -3.45 -3.15 -20.71
CA SER A 157 -3.59 -3.65 -19.34
C SER A 157 -2.58 -4.75 -19.02
N GLY A 158 -2.11 -5.52 -20.00
CA GLY A 158 -1.08 -6.55 -19.81
C GLY A 158 0.25 -5.96 -19.35
N ASP A 159 0.81 -5.04 -20.14
CA ASP A 159 2.03 -4.29 -19.83
C ASP A 159 1.90 -3.56 -18.49
N LEU A 160 0.75 -2.94 -18.21
CA LEU A 160 0.52 -2.28 -16.92
C LEU A 160 0.64 -3.22 -15.73
N ARG A 161 0.08 -4.43 -15.81
CA ARG A 161 0.22 -5.41 -14.72
C ARG A 161 1.68 -5.82 -14.52
N ASP A 162 2.44 -5.96 -15.60
CA ASP A 162 3.85 -6.32 -15.52
C ASP A 162 4.70 -5.19 -14.94
N ARG A 163 4.42 -3.93 -15.30
CA ARG A 163 5.03 -2.74 -14.69
C ARG A 163 4.71 -2.61 -13.21
N ILE A 164 3.45 -2.85 -12.81
CA ILE A 164 3.04 -2.79 -11.40
C ILE A 164 3.81 -3.86 -10.59
N ARG A 165 3.85 -5.09 -11.08
CA ARG A 165 4.55 -6.21 -10.43
C ARG A 165 6.06 -6.00 -10.32
N SER A 166 6.67 -5.40 -11.33
CA SER A 166 8.12 -5.12 -11.37
C SER A 166 8.51 -3.80 -10.70
N ALA A 167 7.56 -3.13 -10.01
CA ALA A 167 7.75 -1.82 -9.41
C ALA A 167 8.25 -0.73 -10.40
N GLY A 168 7.90 -0.88 -11.68
CA GLY A 168 8.19 0.08 -12.75
C GLY A 168 7.23 1.28 -12.77
N PRO A 169 7.42 2.23 -13.70
CA PRO A 169 6.57 3.41 -13.82
C PRO A 169 5.23 3.08 -14.50
N TRP A 170 4.12 3.24 -13.76
CA TRP A 170 2.75 3.01 -14.25
C TRP A 170 1.73 4.06 -13.80
N GLY A 171 2.03 4.84 -12.74
CA GLY A 171 1.03 5.64 -12.02
C GLY A 171 0.35 6.77 -12.79
N TYR A 172 0.89 7.19 -13.94
CA TYR A 172 0.27 8.18 -14.84
C TYR A 172 -0.38 7.57 -16.08
N LEU A 173 -0.29 6.25 -16.24
CA LEU A 173 -0.90 5.53 -17.37
C LEU A 173 -2.34 5.08 -17.06
N VAL A 174 -2.77 5.20 -15.81
CA VAL A 174 -4.12 4.93 -15.36
C VAL A 174 -4.74 6.17 -14.71
N PRO A 175 -6.08 6.30 -14.71
CA PRO A 175 -6.76 7.34 -13.96
C PRO A 175 -6.42 7.29 -12.46
N GLN A 176 -6.45 8.45 -11.79
CA GLN A 176 -6.07 8.56 -10.38
C GLN A 176 -6.90 7.63 -9.47
N GLY A 177 -8.21 7.50 -9.70
CA GLY A 177 -9.05 6.61 -8.90
C GLY A 177 -8.69 5.13 -9.01
N ALA A 178 -8.41 4.64 -10.22
CA ALA A 178 -7.88 3.28 -10.41
C ALA A 178 -6.52 3.10 -9.72
N ARG A 179 -5.63 4.10 -9.82
CA ARG A 179 -4.34 4.08 -9.13
C ARG A 179 -4.51 3.90 -7.62
N LEU A 180 -5.38 4.67 -7.00
CA LEU A 180 -5.61 4.59 -5.55
C LEU A 180 -6.09 3.20 -5.14
N ILE A 181 -7.03 2.61 -5.87
CA ILE A 181 -7.54 1.26 -5.59
C ILE A 181 -6.46 0.19 -5.76
N ILE A 182 -5.64 0.28 -6.82
CA ILE A 182 -4.52 -0.64 -7.04
C ILE A 182 -3.54 -0.59 -5.86
N GLN A 183 -3.24 0.62 -5.38
CA GLN A 183 -2.30 0.84 -4.29
C GLN A 183 -2.85 0.37 -2.94
N ASP A 184 -4.11 0.70 -2.65
CA ASP A 184 -4.81 0.37 -1.41
C ASP A 184 -4.96 -1.15 -1.22
N ARG A 185 -5.37 -1.85 -2.29
CA ARG A 185 -5.65 -3.30 -2.24
C ARG A 185 -4.47 -4.18 -2.65
N GLY A 186 -3.30 -3.59 -2.95
CA GLY A 186 -2.11 -4.35 -3.38
C GLY A 186 -2.32 -5.12 -4.69
N LEU A 187 -3.18 -4.62 -5.59
CA LEU A 187 -3.54 -5.34 -6.81
C LEU A 187 -2.33 -5.50 -7.74
N TYR A 188 -2.33 -6.58 -8.52
CA TYR A 188 -1.30 -6.87 -9.53
C TYR A 188 0.11 -7.07 -8.94
N GLY A 189 0.22 -7.40 -7.66
CA GLY A 189 1.50 -7.51 -6.97
C GLY A 189 2.09 -6.15 -6.61
N PHE A 190 1.27 -5.09 -6.52
CA PHE A 190 1.73 -3.81 -6.04
C PHE A 190 2.22 -3.94 -4.60
N GLN A 191 3.52 -3.73 -4.42
CA GLN A 191 4.14 -3.58 -3.11
C GLN A 191 4.36 -2.10 -2.84
N LYS A 192 3.79 -1.60 -1.75
CA LYS A 192 4.02 -0.23 -1.30
C LYS A 192 5.50 -0.10 -0.90
N LYS A 193 6.29 0.60 -1.73
CA LYS A 193 7.63 1.02 -1.33
C LYS A 193 7.46 2.01 -0.19
N MET A 194 7.86 1.62 1.02
CA MET A 194 7.74 2.46 2.20
C MET A 194 8.72 3.64 2.08
N GLU A 195 8.36 4.80 2.62
CA GLU A 195 9.26 5.99 2.64
C GLU A 195 10.63 5.66 3.25
N SER A 196 10.63 4.67 4.14
CA SER A 196 11.77 4.16 4.89
C SER A 196 12.71 3.22 4.13
N GLY A 197 12.42 2.90 2.85
CA GLY A 197 13.37 2.24 1.93
C GLY A 197 13.38 0.71 1.96
N PHE A 198 12.48 0.07 2.70
CA PHE A 198 12.29 -1.39 2.76
C PHE A 198 10.82 -1.78 2.51
N THR A 199 10.53 -3.07 2.34
CA THR A 199 9.17 -3.59 2.09
C THR A 199 8.65 -4.43 3.26
N TRP A 200 7.36 -4.79 3.24
CA TRP A 200 6.78 -5.69 4.25
C TRP A 200 7.39 -7.09 4.19
N GLU A 201 7.81 -7.54 3.02
CA GLU A 201 8.54 -8.79 2.84
C GLU A 201 9.91 -8.73 3.53
N THR A 202 10.61 -7.59 3.45
CA THR A 202 11.84 -7.35 4.22
C THR A 202 11.58 -7.44 5.72
N ILE A 203 10.53 -6.77 6.22
CA ILE A 203 10.15 -6.81 7.64
C ILE A 203 9.83 -8.23 8.08
N ALA A 204 9.05 -8.99 7.29
CA ALA A 204 8.68 -10.36 7.60
C ALA A 204 9.90 -11.29 7.65
N ALA A 205 10.86 -11.12 6.75
CA ALA A 205 12.12 -11.87 6.77
C ALA A 205 12.94 -11.57 8.03
N ILE A 206 13.03 -10.29 8.43
CA ILE A 206 13.71 -9.87 9.67
C ILE A 206 12.99 -10.45 10.89
N GLU A 207 11.66 -10.35 10.97
CA GLU A 207 10.87 -10.91 12.08
C GLU A 207 11.09 -12.42 12.24
N ASN A 208 11.10 -13.18 11.14
CA ASN A 208 11.39 -14.61 11.17
C ASN A 208 12.79 -14.91 11.72
N THR A 209 13.77 -14.05 11.39
CA THR A 209 15.13 -14.17 11.93
C THR A 209 15.14 -13.84 13.43
N VAL A 210 14.49 -12.75 13.85
CA VAL A 210 14.39 -12.37 15.27
C VAL A 210 13.77 -13.51 16.08
N ARG A 211 12.73 -14.17 15.55
CA ARG A 211 12.06 -15.31 16.20
C ARG A 211 13.00 -16.44 16.58
N THR A 212 14.05 -16.68 15.80
CA THR A 212 15.04 -17.74 16.09
C THR A 212 16.17 -17.27 17.00
N MET A 213 16.36 -15.95 17.17
CA MET A 213 17.41 -15.35 17.98
C MET A 213 17.05 -15.20 19.46
N ILE A 214 15.76 -15.11 19.79
CA ILE A 214 15.28 -14.83 21.16
C ILE A 214 14.27 -15.88 21.64
N SER A 215 14.04 -15.93 22.96
CA SER A 215 13.09 -16.88 23.55
C SER A 215 11.65 -16.60 23.07
N PRO A 216 10.74 -17.59 23.11
CA PRO A 216 9.34 -17.40 22.73
C PRO A 216 8.64 -16.26 23.50
N SER A 217 8.91 -16.13 24.81
CA SER A 217 8.38 -15.05 25.64
C SER A 217 8.91 -13.67 25.23
N ARG A 218 10.20 -13.58 24.87
CA ARG A 218 10.82 -12.35 24.41
C ARG A 218 10.35 -11.97 23.01
N PHE A 219 10.12 -12.95 22.14
CA PHE A 219 9.55 -12.72 20.82
C PHE A 219 8.12 -12.18 20.93
N LEU A 220 7.30 -12.76 21.80
CA LEU A 220 5.95 -12.25 22.06
C LEU A 220 5.99 -10.80 22.57
N HIS A 221 6.89 -10.50 23.51
CA HIS A 221 7.12 -9.12 23.97
C HIS A 221 7.52 -8.19 22.81
N SER A 222 8.53 -8.57 22.02
CA SER A 222 9.01 -7.75 20.89
C SER A 222 7.92 -7.51 19.85
N ARG A 223 7.09 -8.51 19.56
CA ARG A 223 5.95 -8.38 18.64
C ARG A 223 4.85 -7.48 19.20
N ASN A 224 4.55 -7.55 20.49
CA ASN A 224 3.60 -6.64 21.13
C ASN A 224 4.11 -5.19 21.10
N VAL A 225 5.40 -4.99 21.37
CA VAL A 225 6.05 -3.68 21.25
C VAL A 225 6.03 -3.19 19.80
N ALA A 226 6.28 -4.07 18.81
CA ALA A 226 6.20 -3.74 17.38
C ALA A 226 4.83 -3.22 16.96
N LEU A 227 3.76 -3.96 17.30
CA LEU A 227 2.38 -3.59 16.99
C LEU A 227 2.00 -2.27 17.65
N LEU A 228 2.42 -2.07 18.90
CA LEU A 228 2.11 -0.84 19.63
C LEU A 228 2.91 0.36 19.12
N THR A 229 4.19 0.16 18.77
CA THR A 229 5.02 1.21 18.17
C THR A 229 4.45 1.62 16.81
N GLN A 230 3.98 0.66 16.02
CA GLN A 230 3.27 0.93 14.77
C GLN A 230 2.01 1.76 14.99
N ASP A 231 1.15 1.39 15.95
CA ASP A 231 -0.08 2.13 16.23
C ASP A 231 0.21 3.56 16.74
N LEU A 232 1.22 3.73 17.60
CA LEU A 232 1.70 5.04 18.03
C LEU A 232 2.20 5.86 16.85
N CYS A 233 3.00 5.28 15.96
CA CYS A 233 3.46 5.97 14.76
C CYS A 233 2.30 6.47 13.92
N LEU A 234 1.33 5.61 13.62
CA LEU A 234 0.15 5.99 12.84
C LEU A 234 -0.70 7.07 13.55
N SER A 235 -0.89 6.95 14.86
CA SER A 235 -1.69 7.90 15.66
C SER A 235 -1.08 9.31 15.71
N PHE A 236 0.26 9.41 15.63
CA PHE A 236 0.99 10.68 15.65
C PHE A 236 1.53 11.07 14.26
N GLY A 237 1.01 10.49 13.17
CA GLY A 237 1.34 10.89 11.80
C GLY A 237 2.75 10.52 11.31
N MET A 238 3.35 9.46 11.88
CA MET A 238 4.67 8.92 11.52
C MET A 238 4.56 7.62 10.70
N ASP A 239 5.68 7.17 10.13
CA ASP A 239 5.74 5.92 9.34
C ASP A 239 5.52 4.67 10.20
N GLY A 240 4.32 4.10 10.11
CA GLY A 240 3.92 2.88 10.83
C GLY A 240 4.87 1.68 10.63
N PRO A 241 5.27 1.34 9.39
CA PRO A 241 6.22 0.26 9.15
C PRO A 241 7.59 0.43 9.80
N SER A 242 8.16 1.65 9.81
CA SER A 242 9.37 1.96 10.59
C SER A 242 9.16 1.70 12.08
N GLY A 243 7.97 2.06 12.60
CA GLY A 243 7.52 1.72 13.95
C GLY A 243 7.55 0.22 14.23
N TYR A 244 6.93 -0.57 13.35
CA TYR A 244 6.91 -2.03 13.50
C TYR A 244 8.32 -2.62 13.46
N LEU A 245 9.14 -2.22 12.47
CA LEU A 245 10.51 -2.73 12.31
C LEU A 245 11.37 -2.40 13.52
N ALA A 246 11.32 -1.16 14.02
CA ALA A 246 12.05 -0.75 15.22
C ALA A 246 11.60 -1.58 16.45
N GLY A 247 10.29 -1.78 16.62
CA GLY A 247 9.76 -2.55 17.73
C GLY A 247 10.05 -4.05 17.68
N ILE A 248 9.98 -4.71 16.53
CA ILE A 248 10.25 -6.16 16.47
C ILE A 248 11.74 -6.46 16.69
N THR A 249 12.62 -5.49 16.42
CA THR A 249 14.07 -5.68 16.47
C THR A 249 14.74 -5.16 17.74
N HIS A 250 14.06 -4.34 18.56
CA HIS A 250 14.69 -3.61 19.66
C HIS A 250 15.45 -4.49 20.66
N ASP A 251 14.93 -5.68 20.95
CA ASP A 251 15.45 -6.63 21.94
C ASP A 251 16.15 -7.85 21.31
N MET A 252 16.40 -7.87 19.99
CA MET A 252 16.87 -9.10 19.31
C MET A 252 18.26 -9.57 19.77
N CYS A 253 19.09 -8.66 20.28
CA CYS A 253 20.40 -8.99 20.85
C CYS A 253 20.36 -9.26 22.36
N LYS A 254 19.18 -9.30 23.00
CA LYS A 254 19.07 -9.42 24.46
C LYS A 254 19.65 -10.72 25.02
N SER A 255 19.61 -11.78 24.24
CA SER A 255 20.11 -13.12 24.61
C SER A 255 21.56 -13.36 24.19
N PHE A 256 22.24 -12.37 23.60
CA PHE A 256 23.62 -12.55 23.14
C PHE A 256 24.59 -12.64 24.32
N PRO A 257 25.71 -13.37 24.19
CA PRO A 257 26.79 -13.32 25.17
C PRO A 257 27.29 -11.88 25.39
N GLU A 258 27.65 -11.54 26.62
CA GLU A 258 28.06 -10.17 26.98
C GLU A 258 29.25 -9.67 26.15
N LEU A 259 30.25 -10.53 25.91
CA LEU A 259 31.41 -10.22 25.07
C LEU A 259 31.00 -9.87 23.63
N GLU A 260 29.98 -10.55 23.10
CA GLU A 260 29.48 -10.31 21.75
C GLU A 260 28.69 -9.00 21.66
N MET A 261 27.86 -8.71 22.67
CA MET A 261 27.19 -7.40 22.76
C MET A 261 28.20 -6.24 22.85
N ILE A 262 29.25 -6.40 23.65
CA ILE A 262 30.34 -5.42 23.74
C ILE A 262 31.05 -5.25 22.40
N ARG A 263 31.35 -6.36 21.71
CA ARG A 263 32.01 -6.35 20.40
C ARG A 263 31.18 -5.59 19.37
N LEU A 264 29.88 -5.88 19.29
CA LEU A 264 28.96 -5.19 18.39
C LEU A 264 28.79 -3.72 18.77
N ALA A 265 28.57 -3.41 20.04
CA ALA A 265 28.38 -2.03 20.49
C ALA A 265 29.58 -1.14 20.20
N LYS A 266 30.83 -1.65 20.28
CA LYS A 266 32.03 -0.86 19.92
C LYS A 266 32.04 -0.37 18.47
N LYS A 267 31.29 -1.02 17.55
CA LYS A 267 31.20 -0.64 16.14
C LYS A 267 30.34 0.60 15.87
N ASP A 268 29.59 1.09 16.87
CA ASP A 268 28.86 2.36 16.73
C ASP A 268 29.74 3.60 16.91
N GLY A 269 31.01 3.41 17.29
CA GLY A 269 31.98 4.50 17.49
C GLY A 269 31.79 5.28 18.81
N LEU A 270 30.84 4.91 19.66
CA LEU A 270 30.57 5.56 20.94
C LEU A 270 31.33 4.85 22.08
N ARG A 271 31.75 5.63 23.08
CA ARG A 271 32.39 5.08 24.28
C ARG A 271 31.42 4.20 25.06
N ILE A 272 31.91 3.09 25.61
CA ILE A 272 31.19 2.31 26.61
C ILE A 272 31.31 3.05 27.94
N SER A 273 30.18 3.33 28.58
CA SER A 273 30.13 3.97 29.89
C SER A 273 30.42 2.98 31.01
N ARG A 274 30.85 3.48 32.17
CA ARG A 274 31.08 2.66 33.37
C ARG A 274 29.86 1.79 33.75
N LEU A 275 28.65 2.29 33.53
CA LEU A 275 27.42 1.54 33.80
C LEU A 275 27.23 0.37 32.82
N GLU A 276 27.54 0.59 31.54
CA GLU A 276 27.49 -0.46 30.51
C GLU A 276 28.60 -1.49 30.71
N GLU A 277 29.79 -1.09 31.19
CA GLU A 277 30.86 -2.04 31.57
C GLU A 277 30.44 -2.93 32.75
N GLN A 278 29.79 -2.35 33.76
CA GLN A 278 29.30 -3.09 34.92
C GLN A 278 28.06 -3.94 34.62
N LYS A 279 27.27 -3.54 33.61
CA LYS A 279 26.06 -4.24 33.20
C LYS A 279 25.97 -4.32 31.66
N PRO A 280 26.74 -5.22 31.02
CA PRO A 280 26.80 -5.34 29.57
C PRO A 280 25.46 -5.62 28.89
N SER A 281 24.51 -6.21 29.63
CA SER A 281 23.11 -6.38 29.18
C SER A 281 22.43 -5.07 28.74
N LEU A 282 22.93 -3.89 29.10
CA LEU A 282 22.41 -2.60 28.62
C LEU A 282 22.80 -2.30 27.17
N LEU A 283 23.81 -3.00 26.62
CA LEU A 283 24.32 -2.78 25.28
C LEU A 283 23.51 -3.45 24.17
N HIS A 284 22.54 -4.32 24.48
CA HIS A 284 21.71 -5.02 23.49
C HIS A 284 21.07 -4.08 22.45
N GLY A 285 20.56 -2.91 22.83
CA GLY A 285 19.99 -1.95 21.87
C GLY A 285 21.03 -1.41 20.88
N ARG A 286 22.23 -1.06 21.38
CA ARG A 286 23.38 -0.65 20.55
C ARG A 286 23.82 -1.78 19.61
N ALA A 287 23.92 -3.00 20.14
CA ALA A 287 24.26 -4.19 19.35
C ALA A 287 23.21 -4.48 18.27
N ALA A 288 21.92 -4.36 18.60
CA ALA A 288 20.81 -4.56 17.67
C ALA A 288 20.83 -3.54 16.52
N ALA A 289 21.10 -2.27 16.81
CA ALA A 289 21.24 -1.24 15.77
C ALA A 289 22.40 -1.54 14.80
N ILE A 290 23.54 -2.01 15.32
CA ILE A 290 24.67 -2.44 14.47
C ILE A 290 24.30 -3.65 13.62
N LEU A 291 23.59 -4.62 14.19
CA LEU A 291 23.17 -5.82 13.47
C LEU A 291 22.16 -5.49 12.36
N LEU A 292 21.19 -4.60 12.63
CA LEU A 292 20.27 -4.06 11.62
C LEU A 292 21.00 -3.48 10.42
N ARG A 293 22.02 -2.66 10.70
CA ARG A 293 22.80 -2.00 9.66
C ARG A 293 23.66 -2.97 8.85
N GLU A 294 24.39 -3.86 9.52
CA GLU A 294 25.41 -4.69 8.88
C GLU A 294 24.86 -6.00 8.29
N GLN A 295 23.88 -6.62 8.95
CA GLN A 295 23.34 -7.91 8.54
C GLN A 295 22.06 -7.78 7.71
N PHE A 296 21.22 -6.79 8.04
CA PHE A 296 19.91 -6.62 7.38
C PHE A 296 19.86 -5.45 6.40
N GLY A 297 20.95 -4.69 6.24
CA GLY A 297 21.04 -3.58 5.28
C GLY A 297 20.13 -2.39 5.59
N ILE A 298 19.68 -2.26 6.84
CA ILE A 298 18.80 -1.16 7.25
C ILE A 298 19.67 0.06 7.59
N HIS A 299 19.58 1.10 6.75
CA HIS A 299 20.38 2.33 6.89
C HIS A 299 19.55 3.54 7.38
N THR A 300 18.26 3.36 7.60
CA THR A 300 17.34 4.42 8.03
C THR A 300 17.72 4.93 9.42
N LYS A 301 18.23 6.16 9.49
CA LYS A 301 18.81 6.75 10.71
C LYS A 301 17.86 6.68 11.90
N ASP A 302 16.60 7.04 11.71
CA ASP A 302 15.59 7.11 12.78
C ASP A 302 15.31 5.74 13.40
N ILE A 303 15.32 4.67 12.59
CA ILE A 303 15.11 3.29 13.07
C ILE A 303 16.30 2.83 13.89
N LEU A 304 17.52 3.06 13.37
CA LEU A 304 18.76 2.71 14.06
C LEU A 304 18.88 3.45 15.39
N GLU A 305 18.56 4.75 15.41
CA GLU A 305 18.52 5.56 16.63
C GLU A 305 17.48 5.03 17.63
N ALA A 306 16.25 4.75 17.17
CA ALA A 306 15.19 4.24 18.03
C ALA A 306 15.60 2.93 18.71
N VAL A 307 16.11 1.96 17.95
CA VAL A 307 16.60 0.69 18.48
C VAL A 307 17.80 0.88 19.39
N GLN A 308 18.72 1.79 19.05
CA GLN A 308 19.90 2.07 19.88
C GLN A 308 19.53 2.66 21.24
N LEU A 309 18.56 3.57 21.30
CA LEU A 309 18.23 4.37 22.48
C LEU A 309 17.04 3.84 23.30
N HIS A 310 16.34 2.77 22.86
CA HIS A 310 15.08 2.34 23.48
C HIS A 310 15.17 2.03 25.00
N THR A 311 16.36 1.69 25.53
CA THR A 311 16.54 1.47 26.98
C THR A 311 16.95 2.71 27.76
N THR A 312 17.45 3.74 27.10
CA THR A 312 18.00 4.94 27.73
C THR A 312 17.34 6.18 27.17
N ALA A 313 16.41 6.76 27.93
CA ALA A 313 15.78 8.03 27.56
C ALA A 313 16.85 9.14 27.44
N GLY A 314 16.81 9.91 26.35
CA GLY A 314 17.77 10.98 26.03
C GLY A 314 17.10 12.30 25.64
N ALA A 315 17.79 13.42 25.85
CA ALA A 315 17.27 14.77 25.61
C ALA A 315 17.00 15.09 24.12
N GLU A 316 17.63 14.35 23.21
CA GLU A 316 17.52 14.56 21.75
C GLU A 316 16.88 13.38 21.02
N MET A 317 16.13 12.53 21.73
CA MET A 317 15.46 11.39 21.09
C MET A 317 14.50 11.86 19.99
N GLY A 318 14.69 11.31 18.79
CA GLY A 318 13.75 11.50 17.69
C GLY A 318 12.34 10.95 17.99
N PRO A 319 11.33 11.34 17.20
CA PRO A 319 9.94 10.90 17.40
C PRO A 319 9.75 9.38 17.42
N LEU A 320 10.37 8.65 16.49
CA LEU A 320 10.31 7.19 16.45
C LEU A 320 10.94 6.54 17.70
N ALA A 321 12.06 7.08 18.18
CA ALA A 321 12.71 6.62 19.40
C ALA A 321 11.81 6.80 20.63
N LYS A 322 11.09 7.93 20.72
CA LYS A 322 10.09 8.19 21.77
C LYS A 322 8.94 7.19 21.69
N ALA A 323 8.38 6.95 20.49
CA ALA A 323 7.30 5.99 20.29
C ALA A 323 7.70 4.57 20.72
N LEU A 324 8.89 4.11 20.32
CA LEU A 324 9.41 2.80 20.72
C LEU A 324 9.64 2.73 22.24
N TYR A 325 10.21 3.77 22.85
CA TYR A 325 10.39 3.84 24.30
C TYR A 325 9.07 3.74 25.04
N ILE A 326 8.05 4.49 24.59
CA ILE A 326 6.70 4.43 25.17
C ILE A 326 6.15 3.01 25.05
N ALA A 327 6.18 2.43 23.85
CA ALA A 327 5.64 1.10 23.58
C ALA A 327 6.25 0.01 24.49
N ASP A 328 7.58 -0.01 24.67
CA ASP A 328 8.27 -0.96 25.56
C ASP A 328 7.88 -0.80 27.04
N LYS A 329 7.46 0.40 27.47
CA LYS A 329 7.06 0.63 28.86
C LYS A 329 5.59 0.37 29.12
N ILE A 330 4.71 0.55 28.13
CA ILE A 330 3.26 0.45 28.33
C ILE A 330 2.66 -0.87 27.83
N GLU A 331 3.47 -1.73 27.20
CA GLU A 331 3.01 -2.99 26.61
C GLU A 331 2.30 -3.89 27.64
N VAL A 332 1.40 -4.74 27.15
CA VAL A 332 0.42 -5.47 27.97
C VAL A 332 1.03 -6.35 29.07
N SER A 333 2.26 -6.86 28.89
CA SER A 333 2.91 -7.72 29.89
C SER A 333 3.63 -6.94 31.00
N ARG A 334 3.74 -5.61 30.92
CA ARG A 334 4.21 -4.77 32.03
C ARG A 334 3.09 -4.62 33.06
N GLY A 335 3.23 -5.27 34.22
CA GLY A 335 2.19 -5.24 35.26
C GLY A 335 2.04 -3.93 36.04
N GLN A 336 2.87 -2.90 35.80
CA GLN A 336 3.01 -1.71 36.67
C GLN A 336 2.86 -0.39 35.89
N VAL A 337 1.95 -0.37 34.91
CA VAL A 337 1.68 0.78 34.04
C VAL A 337 0.34 1.37 34.43
N SER A 338 0.26 2.69 34.61
CA SER A 338 -1.01 3.35 34.91
C SER A 338 -2.02 3.17 33.77
N GLU A 339 -3.31 3.14 34.12
CA GLU A 339 -4.39 3.11 33.14
C GLU A 339 -4.34 4.33 32.20
N LYS A 340 -3.89 5.48 32.72
CA LYS A 340 -3.66 6.71 31.94
C LYS A 340 -2.69 6.48 30.78
N LEU A 341 -1.55 5.82 31.02
CA LEU A 341 -0.58 5.53 29.96
C LEU A 341 -1.06 4.42 29.01
N ARG A 342 -1.85 3.46 29.51
CA ARG A 342 -2.48 2.45 28.64
C ARG A 342 -3.51 3.06 27.69
N ASN A 343 -4.17 4.14 28.11
CA ASN A 343 -5.01 4.97 27.25
C ASN A 343 -4.19 6.04 26.50
N TYR A 344 -3.11 5.64 25.84
CA TYR A 344 -2.21 6.56 25.11
C TYR A 344 -2.93 7.36 24.01
N ARG A 345 -4.05 6.85 23.48
CA ARG A 345 -4.90 7.56 22.51
C ARG A 345 -5.59 8.80 23.08
N GLY A 346 -5.62 8.95 24.40
CA GLY A 346 -6.06 10.18 25.07
C GLY A 346 -5.07 11.33 24.98
N PHE A 347 -3.85 11.11 24.48
CA PHE A 347 -2.84 12.14 24.29
C PHE A 347 -2.86 12.66 22.86
N THR A 348 -2.84 13.99 22.70
CA THR A 348 -2.77 14.65 21.40
C THR A 348 -1.33 14.99 20.97
N ASP A 349 -0.37 14.83 21.88
CA ASP A 349 1.04 15.13 21.66
C ASP A 349 1.93 13.98 22.16
N LEU A 350 2.87 13.55 21.30
CA LEU A 350 3.80 12.47 21.57
C LEU A 350 4.78 12.85 22.69
N ASP A 351 5.17 14.11 22.78
CA ASP A 351 6.13 14.58 23.79
C ASP A 351 5.51 14.61 25.19
N ALA A 352 4.24 14.99 25.29
CA ALA A 352 3.45 14.88 26.51
C ALA A 352 3.32 13.41 26.98
N LEU A 353 3.01 12.48 26.06
CA LEU A 353 2.91 11.05 26.38
C LEU A 353 4.27 10.46 26.79
N PHE A 354 5.34 10.83 26.10
CA PHE A 354 6.71 10.43 26.43
C PHE A 354 7.10 10.93 27.83
N THR A 355 6.80 12.20 28.13
CA THR A 355 7.07 12.80 29.45
C THR A 355 6.34 12.05 30.57
N ALA A 356 5.04 11.79 30.40
CA ALA A 356 4.26 11.04 31.37
C ALA A 356 4.82 9.61 31.58
N THR A 357 5.25 8.96 30.50
CA THR A 357 5.86 7.63 30.56
C THR A 357 7.20 7.63 31.27
N LEU A 358 8.02 8.66 31.03
CA LEU A 358 9.31 8.84 31.68
C LEU A 358 9.15 9.08 33.18
N ASP A 359 8.20 9.92 33.59
CA ASP A 359 7.93 10.23 35.00
C ASP A 359 7.55 8.97 35.80
N GLU A 360 6.65 8.14 35.26
CA GLU A 360 6.31 6.85 35.88
C GLU A 360 7.51 5.90 35.96
N THR A 361 8.32 5.84 34.90
CA THR A 361 9.53 5.01 34.86
C THR A 361 10.54 5.46 35.92
N VAL A 362 10.75 6.77 36.08
CA VAL A 362 11.67 7.34 37.07
C VAL A 362 11.16 7.14 38.49
N ALA A 363 9.87 7.33 38.73
CA ALA A 363 9.24 7.06 40.02
C ALA A 363 9.43 5.58 40.43
N TYR A 364 9.21 4.66 39.49
CA TYR A 364 9.45 3.24 39.69
C TYR A 364 10.91 2.93 40.05
N LEU A 365 11.87 3.40 39.26
CA LEU A 365 13.30 3.14 39.51
C LEU A 365 13.75 3.69 40.87
N ARG A 366 13.28 4.89 41.25
CA ARG A 366 13.57 5.48 42.57
C ARG A 366 12.98 4.65 43.71
N SER A 367 11.74 4.16 43.59
CA SER A 367 11.13 3.27 44.59
C SER A 367 11.91 1.98 44.81
N ARG A 368 12.63 1.50 43.78
CA ARG A 368 13.49 0.31 43.82
C ARG A 368 14.95 0.61 44.18
N LYS A 369 15.30 1.88 44.44
CA LYS A 369 16.69 2.34 44.70
C LYS A 369 17.67 1.96 43.58
N LEU A 370 17.23 2.00 42.33
CA LEU A 370 18.06 1.74 41.15
C LEU A 370 18.62 3.04 40.56
N ASP A 371 19.84 2.98 40.04
CA ASP A 371 20.51 4.14 39.44
C ASP A 371 19.91 4.53 38.08
N LEU A 372 19.78 5.84 37.85
CA LEU A 372 19.40 6.40 36.55
C LEU A 372 20.62 6.57 35.65
N SER A 373 20.48 6.30 34.36
CA SER A 373 21.53 6.56 33.37
C SER A 373 21.86 8.06 33.28
N ARG A 374 23.09 8.39 32.87
CA ARG A 374 23.51 9.80 32.71
C ARG A 374 22.66 10.55 31.68
N SER A 375 22.19 9.87 30.62
CA SER A 375 21.33 10.47 29.60
C SER A 375 19.96 10.83 30.17
N THR A 376 19.35 9.91 30.94
CA THR A 376 18.08 10.15 31.62
C THR A 376 18.19 11.26 32.66
N GLN A 377 19.29 11.30 33.44
CA GLN A 377 19.54 12.39 34.39
C GLN A 377 19.67 13.76 33.71
N ARG A 378 20.32 13.83 32.54
CA ARG A 378 20.42 15.07 31.75
C ARG A 378 19.05 15.48 31.21
N LEU A 379 18.28 14.53 30.66
CA LEU A 379 16.92 14.77 30.17
C LEU A 379 16.03 15.37 31.28
N LEU A 380 16.02 14.76 32.47
CA LEU A 380 15.26 15.29 33.61
C LEU A 380 15.67 16.72 33.99
N LYS A 381 16.99 17.02 34.01
CA LYS A 381 17.48 18.38 34.27
C LYS A 381 17.05 19.37 33.19
N THR A 382 17.03 18.97 31.92
CA THR A 382 16.58 19.81 30.81
C THR A 382 15.07 20.07 30.89
N MET A 383 14.28 19.05 31.23
CA MET A 383 12.83 19.19 31.42
C MET A 383 12.48 20.10 32.60
N GLN A 384 13.18 19.96 33.73
CA GLN A 384 13.04 20.86 34.89
C GLN A 384 13.41 22.31 34.59
N LYS A 385 14.36 22.55 33.67
CA LYS A 385 14.72 23.91 33.20
C LYS A 385 13.71 24.49 32.21
N ARG A 386 12.98 23.65 31.48
CA ARG A 386 11.96 24.06 30.50
C ARG A 386 10.56 24.20 31.10
N GLY A 387 10.33 23.58 32.26
CA GLY A 387 9.09 23.68 33.04
C GLY A 387 9.41 23.79 34.53
N GLY A 388 9.59 25.03 35.01
CA GLY A 388 9.20 25.37 36.37
C GLY A 388 7.67 25.48 36.38
N PHE A 389 7.03 24.83 37.36
CA PHE A 389 5.61 25.01 37.64
C PHE A 389 5.29 26.48 37.92
#